data_AF-Q5BYH9-F1
#
_entry.id   AF-Q5BYH9-F1
#
_cell.length_a   1.000
_cell.length_b   1.000
_cell.length_c   1.000
_cell.angle_alpha   90.00
_cell.angle_beta   90.00
_cell.angle_gamma   90.00
#
_symmetry.space_group_name_H-M   'P 1'
#
loop_
_entity.id
_entity.type
_entity.pdbx_description
1 polymer ?
#
loop_
_entity_poly.entity_id
_entity_poly.type
_entity_poly.pdbx_seq_one_letter_code
_entity_poly.pdbx_strand_id
1 'polypeptide(L)'
;SYYLITVMFPALLVLIIAFLCYGTSSIISPATFRSSSNSSNISVLLQGYININLFYKKLSKPPIIISINSTNQEKFQASASFEKEREVLNLSWAHNGSNITWCLLFQFSKFENSYSLNKISLYYELPDLPGSKRASNNQSIFSVSIGSHYSCQAEQDIWLDNYSPCPVSVNLTLSQLKVQAFKQGSEPEFHGLMVQCSLDYHLDKIVPTIIGISLAVMIILALIAFIITSRRNR
;
A
#
# COMPACT_ATOMS: atom_id res chain seq x y z
N SER A 1 4.63 47.65 -15.69
CA SER A 1 4.76 46.54 -16.66
C SER A 1 6.01 45.70 -16.42
N TYR A 2 7.23 46.27 -16.37
CA TYR A 2 8.45 45.48 -16.12
C TYR A 2 8.43 44.70 -14.78
N TYR A 3 8.02 45.33 -13.68
CA TYR A 3 7.94 44.68 -12.36
C TYR A 3 7.00 43.45 -12.30
N LEU A 4 5.93 43.43 -13.11
CA LEU A 4 5.00 42.28 -13.15
C LEU A 4 5.64 41.10 -13.89
N ILE A 5 6.36 41.36 -14.97
CA ILE A 5 6.99 40.31 -15.80
C ILE A 5 8.20 39.71 -15.06
N THR A 6 8.99 40.54 -14.36
CA THR A 6 10.20 40.08 -13.66
C THR A 6 9.88 39.25 -12.40
N VAL A 7 8.72 39.45 -11.77
CA VAL A 7 8.33 38.71 -10.55
C VAL A 7 7.42 37.51 -10.86
N MET A 8 6.57 37.61 -11.88
CA MET A 8 5.57 36.58 -12.19
C MET A 8 6.15 35.41 -13.00
N PHE A 9 7.13 35.66 -13.87
CA PHE A 9 7.81 34.60 -14.64
C PHE A 9 8.61 33.62 -13.77
N PRO A 10 9.44 34.06 -12.79
CA PRO A 10 10.12 33.13 -11.90
C PRO A 10 9.14 32.42 -10.95
N ALA A 11 8.05 33.05 -10.52
CA ALA A 11 7.04 32.40 -9.69
C ALA A 11 6.31 31.27 -10.44
N LEU A 12 5.94 31.49 -11.71
CA LEU A 12 5.32 30.48 -12.56
C LEU A 12 6.31 29.33 -12.86
N LEU A 13 7.58 29.67 -13.11
CA LEU A 13 8.63 28.68 -13.34
C LEU A 13 8.89 27.84 -12.08
N VAL A 14 8.90 28.45 -10.89
CA VAL A 14 9.02 27.74 -9.60
C VAL A 14 7.83 26.84 -9.34
N LEU A 15 6.61 27.26 -9.71
CA LEU A 15 5.40 26.42 -9.60
C LEU A 15 5.44 25.23 -10.56
N ILE A 16 5.93 25.43 -11.79
CA ILE A 16 6.10 24.37 -12.79
C ILE A 16 7.23 23.41 -12.36
N ILE A 17 8.34 23.93 -11.84
CA ILE A 17 9.45 23.11 -11.31
C ILE A 17 9.00 22.34 -10.07
N ALA A 18 8.22 22.95 -9.16
CA ALA A 18 7.62 22.25 -8.04
C ALA A 18 6.70 21.12 -8.54
N PHE A 19 5.85 21.37 -9.53
CA PHE A 19 5.00 20.36 -10.16
C PHE A 19 5.80 19.21 -10.81
N LEU A 20 6.90 19.53 -11.48
CA LEU A 20 7.79 18.52 -12.10
C LEU A 20 8.60 17.76 -11.05
N CYS A 21 9.02 18.39 -9.95
CA CYS A 21 9.73 17.76 -8.84
C CYS A 21 8.84 16.87 -7.97
N TYR A 22 7.52 17.14 -7.87
CA TYR A 22 6.56 16.21 -7.27
C TYR A 22 6.42 14.89 -8.07
N GLY A 23 6.88 14.87 -9.33
CA GLY A 23 6.75 13.73 -10.23
C GLY A 23 7.90 12.71 -10.22
N THR A 24 8.99 12.94 -9.49
CA THR A 24 10.16 12.05 -9.53
C THR A 24 10.61 11.63 -8.13
N SER A 25 9.70 11.10 -7.31
CA SER A 25 10.12 10.07 -6.35
C SER A 25 10.56 8.86 -7.16
N SER A 26 11.75 8.32 -6.91
CA SER A 26 12.19 7.03 -7.46
C SER A 26 11.04 6.04 -7.36
N ILE A 27 10.47 5.64 -8.50
CA ILE A 27 9.31 4.74 -8.54
C ILE A 27 9.84 3.35 -8.21
N ILE A 28 10.03 3.10 -6.92
CA ILE A 28 10.10 1.74 -6.40
C ILE A 28 8.80 1.07 -6.86
N SER A 29 8.86 -0.20 -7.22
CA SER A 29 7.69 -0.97 -7.64
C SER A 29 7.19 -1.87 -6.51
N PRO A 30 5.89 -2.19 -6.46
CA PRO A 30 5.34 -3.04 -5.40
C PRO A 30 5.84 -4.48 -5.55
N ALA A 31 6.04 -5.17 -4.42
CA ALA A 31 6.36 -6.60 -4.41
C ALA A 31 5.19 -7.40 -4.97
N THR A 32 5.43 -8.47 -5.74
CA THR A 32 4.41 -9.34 -6.33
C THR A 32 4.63 -10.80 -5.95
N PHE A 33 3.89 -11.30 -4.97
CA PHE A 33 3.91 -12.68 -4.53
C PHE A 33 2.88 -13.53 -5.27
N ARG A 34 3.34 -14.66 -5.78
CA ARG A 34 2.52 -15.63 -6.50
C ARG A 34 2.55 -16.95 -5.77
N SER A 35 1.39 -17.58 -5.59
CA SER A 35 1.33 -18.93 -5.06
C SER A 35 0.41 -19.84 -5.85
N SER A 36 0.86 -21.08 -6.01
CA SER A 36 0.30 -22.06 -6.92
C SER A 36 -0.19 -23.28 -6.15
N SER A 37 -1.43 -23.72 -6.41
CA SER A 37 -2.03 -24.87 -5.73
C SER A 37 -1.53 -26.21 -6.26
N ASN A 38 -1.20 -26.26 -7.54
CA ASN A 38 -0.50 -27.34 -8.23
C ASN A 38 0.58 -26.75 -9.15
N SER A 39 1.37 -27.57 -9.84
CA SER A 39 2.50 -27.12 -10.69
C SER A 39 2.15 -26.11 -11.81
N SER A 40 0.86 -25.90 -12.13
CA SER A 40 0.42 -24.99 -13.20
C SER A 40 -0.69 -24.00 -12.86
N ASN A 41 -1.37 -24.11 -11.70
CA ASN A 41 -2.53 -23.28 -11.37
C ASN A 41 -2.24 -22.30 -10.24
N ILE A 42 -2.11 -21.02 -10.59
CA ILE A 42 -1.95 -19.92 -9.63
C ILE A 42 -3.30 -19.69 -8.96
N SER A 43 -3.34 -19.81 -7.64
CA SER A 43 -4.58 -19.66 -6.85
C SER A 43 -4.59 -18.37 -6.04
N VAL A 44 -3.44 -17.91 -5.53
CA VAL A 44 -3.32 -16.63 -4.82
C VAL A 44 -2.26 -15.75 -5.47
N LEU A 45 -2.64 -14.50 -5.76
CA LEU A 45 -1.79 -13.44 -6.27
C LEU A 45 -1.93 -12.22 -5.34
N LEU A 46 -0.80 -11.75 -4.82
CA LEU A 46 -0.74 -10.57 -3.97
C LEU A 46 0.35 -9.64 -4.49
N GLN A 47 0.01 -8.39 -4.73
CA GLN A 47 0.95 -7.34 -5.12
C GLN A 47 0.77 -6.14 -4.18
N GLY A 48 1.85 -5.53 -3.70
CA GLY A 48 1.75 -4.32 -2.89
C GLY A 48 3.03 -3.98 -2.14
N TYR A 49 3.01 -2.88 -1.42
CA TYR A 49 4.00 -2.56 -0.39
C TYR A 49 3.48 -3.02 0.97
N ILE A 50 4.36 -3.68 1.71
CA ILE A 50 4.05 -4.19 3.04
C ILE A 50 5.10 -3.64 3.99
N ASN A 51 4.69 -2.82 4.96
CA ASN A 51 5.55 -2.35 6.03
C ASN A 51 5.06 -2.91 7.36
N ILE A 52 5.93 -3.57 8.09
CA ILE A 52 5.66 -4.15 9.40
C ILE A 52 6.43 -3.32 10.42
N ASN A 53 5.71 -2.69 11.34
CA ASN A 53 6.26 -1.84 12.37
C ASN A 53 6.01 -2.46 13.75
N LEU A 54 7.08 -2.77 14.48
CA LEU A 54 7.02 -3.31 15.83
C LEU A 54 7.50 -2.24 16.83
N PHE A 55 6.61 -1.83 17.74
CA PHE A 55 6.86 -0.77 18.72
C PHE A 55 6.96 -1.34 20.14
N TYR A 56 8.03 -1.03 20.86
CA TYR A 56 8.16 -1.40 22.27
C TYR A 56 7.34 -0.44 23.15
N LYS A 57 6.33 -0.95 23.85
CA LYS A 57 5.38 -0.15 24.67
C LYS A 57 6.01 0.47 25.92
N LYS A 58 7.04 -0.18 26.50
CA LYS A 58 7.62 0.20 27.81
C LYS A 58 9.13 0.35 27.80
N LEU A 59 9.80 -0.08 26.73
CA LEU A 59 11.24 0.09 26.58
C LEU A 59 11.47 1.20 25.57
N SER A 60 12.34 2.15 25.89
CA SER A 60 12.77 3.23 24.99
C SER A 60 13.70 2.72 23.88
N LYS A 61 13.33 1.60 23.25
CA LYS A 61 14.04 0.97 22.14
C LYS A 61 13.46 1.48 20.83
N PRO A 62 14.31 1.64 19.78
CA PRO A 62 13.82 2.02 18.47
C PRO A 62 12.84 0.95 17.94
N PRO A 63 11.85 1.36 17.13
CA PRO A 63 10.94 0.41 16.50
C PRO A 63 11.70 -0.45 15.49
N ILE A 64 11.29 -1.72 15.37
CA ILE A 64 11.79 -2.59 14.31
C ILE A 64 10.87 -2.42 13.11
N ILE A 65 11.44 -2.04 11.98
CA ILE A 65 10.73 -1.76 10.73
C ILE A 65 11.18 -2.77 9.68
N ILE A 66 10.23 -3.47 9.08
CA ILE A 66 10.46 -4.41 7.99
C ILE A 66 9.61 -3.94 6.81
N SER A 67 10.28 -3.48 5.75
CA SER A 67 9.61 -3.13 4.50
C SER A 67 9.75 -4.25 3.50
N ILE A 68 8.72 -4.49 2.71
CA ILE A 68 8.68 -5.46 1.62
C ILE A 68 8.27 -4.73 0.36
N ASN A 69 9.13 -4.79 -0.65
CA ASN A 69 8.98 -4.14 -1.95
C ASN A 69 9.67 -5.00 -3.03
N SER A 70 9.65 -4.55 -4.29
CA SER A 70 10.25 -5.33 -5.38
C SER A 70 11.76 -5.57 -5.22
N THR A 71 12.51 -4.68 -4.55
CA THR A 71 13.97 -4.81 -4.45
C THR A 71 14.42 -5.85 -3.42
N ASN A 72 13.56 -6.21 -2.48
CA ASN A 72 13.88 -7.19 -1.44
C ASN A 72 12.98 -8.43 -1.44
N GLN A 73 12.04 -8.51 -2.38
CA GLN A 73 11.06 -9.60 -2.48
C GLN A 73 11.71 -10.99 -2.51
N GLU A 74 12.85 -11.15 -3.17
CA GLU A 74 13.56 -12.44 -3.29
C GLU A 74 14.04 -13.01 -1.95
N LYS A 75 14.12 -12.18 -0.91
CA LYS A 75 14.47 -12.61 0.46
C LYS A 75 13.31 -13.28 1.19
N PHE A 76 12.10 -13.19 0.64
CA PHE A 76 10.88 -13.73 1.23
C PHE A 76 10.43 -14.95 0.45
N GLN A 77 10.37 -16.09 1.13
CA GLN A 77 9.85 -17.32 0.56
C GLN A 77 8.32 -17.32 0.67
N ALA A 78 7.64 -17.29 -0.47
CA ALA A 78 6.20 -17.44 -0.54
C ALA A 78 5.82 -18.92 -0.60
N SER A 79 4.92 -19.34 0.28
CA SER A 79 4.27 -20.65 0.27
C SER A 79 2.77 -20.46 0.46
N ALA A 80 1.96 -21.43 0.06
CA ALA A 80 0.54 -21.38 0.39
C ALA A 80 -0.03 -22.75 0.71
N SER A 81 -1.12 -22.71 1.43
CA SER A 81 -1.95 -23.86 1.75
C SER A 81 -3.35 -23.63 1.19
N PHE A 82 -3.90 -24.66 0.54
CA PHE A 82 -5.14 -24.58 -0.21
C PHE A 82 -6.12 -25.61 0.35
N GLU A 83 -7.21 -25.11 0.93
CA GLU A 83 -8.39 -25.87 1.33
C GLU A 83 -9.59 -25.40 0.50
N LYS A 84 -10.66 -26.20 0.45
CA LYS A 84 -11.84 -25.93 -0.40
C LYS A 84 -12.47 -24.54 -0.16
N GLU A 85 -12.43 -24.07 1.08
CA GLU A 85 -13.06 -22.81 1.52
C GLU A 85 -12.06 -21.83 2.13
N ARG A 86 -10.77 -22.17 2.14
CA ARG A 86 -9.73 -21.38 2.80
C ARG A 86 -8.42 -21.47 2.02
N GLU A 87 -7.83 -20.33 1.76
CA GLU A 87 -6.49 -20.24 1.18
C GLU A 87 -5.61 -19.40 2.10
N VAL A 88 -4.39 -19.85 2.33
CA VAL A 88 -3.45 -19.15 3.21
C VAL A 88 -2.17 -18.90 2.45
N LEU A 89 -1.85 -17.62 2.22
CA LEU A 89 -0.55 -17.19 1.70
C LEU A 89 0.39 -16.93 2.88
N ASN A 90 1.52 -17.63 2.90
CA ASN A 90 2.54 -17.51 3.92
C ASN A 90 3.82 -16.93 3.30
N LEU A 91 4.28 -15.81 3.84
CA LEU A 91 5.55 -15.18 3.51
C LEU A 91 6.53 -15.42 4.66
N SER A 92 7.56 -16.22 4.42
CA SER A 92 8.56 -16.55 5.44
C SER A 92 9.94 -16.00 5.08
N TRP A 93 10.66 -15.45 6.06
CA TRP A 93 12.02 -14.91 5.87
C TRP A 93 12.86 -15.03 7.13
N ALA A 94 14.18 -15.03 6.96
CA ALA A 94 15.13 -14.95 8.07
C ALA A 94 15.37 -13.48 8.44
N HIS A 95 15.10 -13.10 9.68
CA HIS A 95 15.33 -11.73 10.12
C HIS A 95 16.80 -11.51 10.45
N ASN A 96 17.45 -10.54 9.79
CA ASN A 96 18.83 -10.09 10.05
C ASN A 96 19.89 -11.22 10.08
N GLY A 97 19.74 -12.24 9.21
CA GLY A 97 20.67 -13.37 9.15
C GLY A 97 20.60 -14.32 10.35
N SER A 98 19.58 -14.20 11.19
CA SER A 98 19.31 -15.15 12.27
C SER A 98 18.83 -16.50 11.71
N ASN A 99 19.04 -17.57 12.48
CA ASN A 99 18.48 -18.89 12.19
C ASN A 99 16.96 -18.97 12.42
N ILE A 100 16.32 -17.87 12.83
CA ILE A 100 14.92 -17.83 13.19
C ILE A 100 14.11 -17.29 12.01
N THR A 101 13.14 -18.09 11.56
CA THR A 101 12.26 -17.73 10.47
C THR A 101 11.02 -17.00 11.00
N TRP A 102 10.82 -15.77 10.53
CA TRP A 102 9.59 -15.02 10.75
C TRP A 102 8.60 -15.37 9.64
N CYS A 103 7.30 -15.37 9.96
CA CYS A 103 6.24 -15.75 9.03
C CYS A 103 5.07 -14.78 9.11
N LEU A 104 4.68 -14.21 7.97
CA LEU A 104 3.48 -13.40 7.80
C LEU A 104 2.45 -14.19 6.98
N LEU A 105 1.27 -14.39 7.54
CA LEU A 105 0.20 -15.17 6.93
C LEU A 105 -1.00 -14.28 6.61
N PHE A 106 -1.47 -14.39 5.37
CA PHE A 106 -2.74 -13.84 4.90
C PHE A 106 -3.71 -14.99 4.66
N GLN A 107 -4.83 -15.00 5.39
CA GLN A 107 -5.84 -16.05 5.28
C GLN A 107 -7.09 -15.50 4.61
N PHE A 108 -7.38 -16.08 3.44
CA PHE A 108 -8.57 -15.82 2.66
C PHE A 108 -9.61 -16.89 2.95
N SER A 109 -10.86 -16.47 3.15
CA SER A 109 -11.99 -17.38 3.30
C SER A 109 -12.98 -17.16 2.17
N LYS A 110 -13.48 -18.26 1.61
CA LYS A 110 -14.49 -18.25 0.56
C LYS A 110 -15.88 -18.35 1.19
N PHE A 111 -16.80 -17.54 0.69
CA PHE A 111 -18.20 -17.58 1.05
C PHE A 111 -19.05 -17.52 -0.22
N GLU A 112 -19.70 -18.64 -0.56
CA GLU A 112 -20.49 -18.84 -1.78
C GLU A 112 -19.75 -18.39 -3.05
N ASN A 113 -20.02 -17.15 -3.51
CA ASN A 113 -19.45 -16.54 -4.70
C ASN A 113 -18.53 -15.34 -4.41
N SER A 114 -18.10 -15.17 -3.16
CA SER A 114 -17.19 -14.13 -2.69
C SER A 114 -16.02 -14.72 -1.92
N TYR A 115 -14.95 -13.96 -1.78
CA TYR A 115 -13.87 -14.25 -0.86
C TYR A 115 -13.50 -13.00 -0.06
N SER A 116 -12.97 -13.22 1.13
CA SER A 116 -12.63 -12.18 2.08
C SER A 116 -11.27 -12.44 2.73
N LEU A 117 -10.49 -11.38 2.95
CA LEU A 117 -9.28 -11.44 3.78
C LEU A 117 -9.69 -11.29 5.24
N ASN A 118 -9.84 -12.43 5.92
CA ASN A 118 -10.43 -12.47 7.27
C ASN A 118 -9.41 -12.48 8.39
N LYS A 119 -8.17 -12.86 8.08
CA LYS A 119 -7.15 -12.97 9.10
C LYS A 119 -5.78 -12.69 8.56
N ILE A 120 -5.05 -11.86 9.29
CA ILE A 120 -3.62 -11.65 9.11
C ILE A 120 -2.93 -12.07 10.40
N SER A 121 -1.82 -12.80 10.30
CA SER A 121 -1.06 -13.26 11.46
C SER A 121 0.43 -13.12 11.22
N LEU A 122 1.14 -12.57 12.19
CA LEU A 122 2.59 -12.49 12.22
C LEU A 122 3.12 -13.40 13.34
N TYR A 123 4.01 -14.31 12.96
CA TYR A 123 4.83 -15.08 13.89
C TYR A 123 6.26 -14.55 13.81
N TYR A 124 6.80 -14.18 14.95
CA TYR A 124 8.10 -13.52 15.04
C TYR A 124 8.77 -13.84 16.36
N GLU A 125 10.08 -13.68 16.41
CA GLU A 125 10.87 -13.80 17.64
C GLU A 125 11.80 -12.62 17.75
N LEU A 126 11.93 -12.09 18.96
CA LEU A 126 12.76 -10.94 19.24
C LEU A 126 13.91 -11.38 20.14
N PRO A 127 15.16 -10.97 19.88
CA PRO A 127 16.31 -11.37 20.68
C PRO A 127 16.17 -10.93 22.15
N ASP A 128 15.41 -9.87 22.38
CA ASP A 128 15.17 -9.29 23.70
C ASP A 128 14.03 -9.94 24.49
N LEU A 129 13.22 -10.78 23.85
CA LEU A 129 12.04 -11.38 24.47
C LEU A 129 12.06 -12.90 24.24
N PRO A 130 12.06 -13.71 25.32
CA PRO A 130 12.17 -15.15 25.17
C PRO A 130 10.92 -15.72 24.48
N GLY A 131 11.17 -16.62 23.52
CA GLY A 131 10.17 -17.44 22.85
C GLY A 131 9.40 -16.73 21.74
N SER A 132 8.79 -17.54 20.88
CA SER A 132 8.01 -17.07 19.73
C SER A 132 6.79 -16.25 20.16
N LYS A 133 6.56 -15.16 19.42
CA LYS A 133 5.43 -14.25 19.59
C LYS A 133 4.48 -14.39 18.42
N ARG A 134 3.20 -14.13 18.69
CA ARG A 134 2.12 -14.17 17.71
C ARG A 134 1.26 -12.93 17.88
N ALA A 135 1.14 -12.17 16.79
CA ALA A 135 0.18 -11.09 16.66
C ALA A 135 -0.78 -11.40 15.51
N SER A 136 -2.07 -11.15 15.67
CA SER A 136 -3.06 -11.43 14.64
C SER A 136 -4.20 -10.44 14.65
N ASN A 137 -4.73 -10.14 13.47
CA ASN A 137 -5.97 -9.42 13.30
C ASN A 137 -6.95 -10.40 12.66
N ASN A 138 -8.11 -10.60 13.28
CA ASN A 138 -9.16 -11.53 12.82
C ASN A 138 -10.38 -10.79 12.23
N GLN A 139 -10.24 -9.52 11.89
CA GLN A 139 -11.29 -8.72 11.26
C GLN A 139 -11.21 -8.90 9.74
N SER A 140 -12.39 -8.96 9.09
CA SER A 140 -12.48 -8.95 7.63
C SER A 140 -12.01 -7.60 7.10
N ILE A 141 -10.88 -7.59 6.41
CA ILE A 141 -10.28 -6.37 5.83
C ILE A 141 -11.03 -5.94 4.57
N PHE A 142 -11.36 -6.89 3.70
CA PHE A 142 -12.16 -6.65 2.50
C PHE A 142 -12.91 -7.92 2.09
N SER A 143 -13.96 -7.74 1.28
CA SER A 143 -14.70 -8.83 0.65
C SER A 143 -15.00 -8.46 -0.80
N VAL A 144 -14.73 -9.37 -1.73
CA VAL A 144 -14.96 -9.18 -3.17
C VAL A 144 -15.47 -10.48 -3.80
N SER A 145 -16.13 -10.38 -4.96
CA SER A 145 -16.63 -11.56 -5.69
C SER A 145 -15.48 -12.41 -6.24
N ILE A 146 -15.67 -13.73 -6.27
CA ILE A 146 -14.72 -14.67 -6.90
C ILE A 146 -14.59 -14.34 -8.39
N GLY A 147 -13.37 -14.43 -8.91
CA GLY A 147 -13.05 -14.00 -10.28
C GLY A 147 -12.84 -12.49 -10.42
N SER A 148 -13.03 -11.70 -9.36
CA SER A 148 -12.62 -10.29 -9.28
C SER A 148 -11.33 -10.17 -8.47
N HIS A 149 -10.65 -9.02 -8.59
CA HIS A 149 -9.48 -8.70 -7.78
C HIS A 149 -9.72 -7.40 -7.00
N TYR A 150 -9.24 -7.38 -5.77
CA TYR A 150 -9.24 -6.19 -4.92
C TYR A 150 -8.05 -5.29 -5.30
N SER A 151 -8.25 -3.98 -5.33
CA SER A 151 -7.21 -2.97 -5.56
C SER A 151 -7.41 -1.81 -4.60
N CYS A 152 -6.36 -1.42 -3.90
CA CYS A 152 -6.37 -0.26 -2.99
C CYS A 152 -5.04 0.49 -3.09
N GLN A 153 -5.07 1.69 -3.64
CA GLN A 153 -3.89 2.55 -3.78
C GLN A 153 -3.53 3.23 -2.46
N ALA A 154 -4.53 3.60 -1.67
CA ALA A 154 -4.37 4.23 -0.37
C ALA A 154 -3.65 3.35 0.65
N GLU A 155 -3.00 4.01 1.60
CA GLU A 155 -2.35 3.39 2.73
C GLU A 155 -3.39 2.87 3.74
N GLN A 156 -3.24 1.61 4.15
CA GLN A 156 -4.11 0.92 5.10
C GLN A 156 -3.27 0.48 6.30
N ASP A 157 -3.56 1.03 7.48
CA ASP A 157 -2.94 0.61 8.74
C ASP A 157 -3.78 -0.46 9.44
N ILE A 158 -3.16 -1.61 9.70
CA ILE A 158 -3.78 -2.78 10.32
C ILE A 158 -3.02 -3.13 11.58
N TRP A 159 -3.62 -2.83 12.73
CA TRP A 159 -3.09 -3.25 14.03
C TRP A 159 -3.33 -4.74 14.26
N LEU A 160 -2.28 -5.44 14.72
CA LEU A 160 -2.33 -6.86 15.03
C LEU A 160 -2.36 -7.04 16.56
N ASP A 161 -3.35 -7.77 17.06
CA ASP A 161 -3.51 -8.04 18.48
C ASP A 161 -2.59 -9.18 18.93
N ASN A 162 -1.88 -8.98 20.04
CA ASN A 162 -0.98 -9.98 20.58
C ASN A 162 -1.75 -11.04 21.37
N TYR A 163 -1.41 -12.32 21.15
CA TYR A 163 -2.11 -13.45 21.81
C TYR A 163 -1.75 -13.63 23.29
N SER A 164 -0.64 -13.05 23.73
CA SER A 164 -0.11 -13.09 25.10
C SER A 164 0.30 -11.67 25.50
N PRO A 165 0.33 -11.28 26.80
CA PRO A 165 0.84 -9.99 27.24
C PRO A 165 2.27 -9.75 26.73
N CYS A 166 2.37 -9.08 25.59
CA CYS A 166 3.61 -8.74 24.93
C CYS A 166 3.83 -7.23 25.08
N PRO A 167 5.04 -6.79 25.48
CA PRO A 167 5.38 -5.38 25.57
C PRO A 167 5.62 -4.75 24.19
N VAL A 168 5.14 -5.37 23.11
CA VAL A 168 5.33 -4.96 21.72
C VAL A 168 3.98 -4.79 21.05
N SER A 169 3.76 -3.66 20.40
CA SER A 169 2.64 -3.46 19.47
C SER A 169 3.11 -3.75 18.05
N VAL A 170 2.26 -4.34 17.23
CA VAL A 170 2.57 -4.60 15.82
C VAL A 170 1.54 -3.88 14.94
N ASN A 171 2.02 -3.00 14.07
CA ASN A 171 1.23 -2.38 13.00
C ASN A 171 1.70 -2.92 11.65
N LEU A 172 0.75 -3.25 10.79
CA LEU A 172 0.98 -3.66 9.42
C LEU A 172 0.38 -2.60 8.50
N THR A 173 1.23 -1.92 7.76
CA THR A 173 0.83 -0.90 6.80
C THR A 173 0.91 -1.48 5.38
N LEU A 174 -0.21 -1.46 4.66
CA LEU A 174 -0.32 -1.94 3.28
C LEU A 174 -0.62 -0.77 2.34
N SER A 175 0.08 -0.64 1.22
CA SER A 175 -0.22 0.38 0.20
C SER A 175 -0.04 -0.16 -1.22
N GLN A 176 -0.75 0.45 -2.18
CA GLN A 176 -0.84 -0.04 -3.57
C GLN A 176 -1.14 -1.55 -3.67
N LEU A 177 -2.02 -2.01 -2.79
CA LEU A 177 -2.34 -3.41 -2.59
C LEU A 177 -3.28 -3.90 -3.69
N LYS A 178 -2.91 -4.96 -4.39
CA LYS A 178 -3.77 -5.75 -5.28
C LYS A 178 -3.78 -7.20 -4.84
N VAL A 179 -4.95 -7.78 -4.71
CA VAL A 179 -5.09 -9.17 -4.26
C VAL A 179 -6.13 -9.90 -5.08
N GLN A 180 -5.80 -11.12 -5.45
CA GLN A 180 -6.73 -12.08 -6.04
C GLN A 180 -6.49 -13.45 -5.42
N ALA A 181 -7.51 -14.00 -4.77
CA ALA A 181 -7.51 -15.35 -4.21
C ALA A 181 -8.55 -16.23 -4.92
N PHE A 182 -8.47 -17.54 -4.69
CA PHE A 182 -9.32 -18.57 -5.31
C PHE A 182 -9.32 -18.52 -6.84
N LYS A 183 -8.20 -18.08 -7.42
CA LYS A 183 -8.04 -17.98 -8.87
C LYS A 183 -7.97 -19.37 -9.48
N GLN A 184 -8.69 -19.55 -10.58
CA GLN A 184 -8.65 -20.76 -11.41
C GLN A 184 -7.99 -20.40 -12.73
N GLY A 185 -6.70 -20.73 -12.88
CA GLY A 185 -5.97 -20.58 -14.14
C GLY A 185 -4.47 -20.37 -13.96
N SER A 186 -3.73 -20.59 -15.03
CA SER A 186 -2.26 -20.47 -15.09
C SER A 186 -1.76 -19.03 -15.26
N GLU A 187 -2.65 -18.09 -15.59
CA GLU A 187 -2.23 -16.74 -15.94
C GLU A 187 -1.51 -16.01 -14.79
N PRO A 188 -0.38 -15.35 -15.03
CA PRO A 188 0.39 -14.71 -13.98
C PRO A 188 -0.14 -13.33 -13.55
N GLU A 189 -1.17 -12.84 -14.23
CA GLU A 189 -1.73 -11.49 -14.06
C GLU A 189 -3.04 -11.50 -13.26
N PHE A 190 -3.47 -10.30 -12.85
CA PHE A 190 -4.77 -10.10 -12.24
C PHE A 190 -5.86 -10.13 -13.30
N HIS A 191 -6.93 -10.90 -13.07
CA HIS A 191 -8.05 -11.03 -14.00
C HIS A 191 -9.38 -10.61 -13.41
N GLY A 192 -10.32 -10.32 -14.30
CA GLY A 192 -11.70 -9.97 -13.99
C GLY A 192 -11.86 -8.54 -13.48
N LEU A 193 -12.98 -8.28 -12.82
CA LEU A 193 -13.35 -6.94 -12.37
C LEU A 193 -12.41 -6.45 -11.26
N MET A 194 -11.97 -5.20 -11.38
CA MET A 194 -11.22 -4.50 -10.33
C MET A 194 -12.19 -3.88 -9.33
N VAL A 195 -12.11 -4.27 -8.06
CA VAL A 195 -12.88 -3.67 -6.97
C VAL A 195 -11.97 -2.75 -6.17
N GLN A 196 -12.25 -1.45 -6.21
CA GLN A 196 -11.50 -0.44 -5.47
C GLN A 196 -11.91 -0.36 -4.01
N CYS A 197 -10.98 0.03 -3.13
CA CYS A 197 -11.27 0.32 -1.74
C CYS A 197 -11.93 1.70 -1.55
N SER A 198 -12.65 1.88 -0.45
CA SER A 198 -13.31 3.17 -0.14
C SER A 198 -12.32 4.30 0.11
N LEU A 199 -11.09 3.98 0.55
CA LEU A 199 -10.03 4.95 0.83
C LEU A 199 -9.49 5.62 -0.44
N ASP A 200 -9.53 4.94 -1.59
CA ASP A 200 -9.08 5.48 -2.88
C ASP A 200 -9.95 6.66 -3.35
N TYR A 201 -11.21 6.70 -2.93
CA TYR A 201 -12.13 7.78 -3.27
C TYR A 201 -11.65 9.17 -2.81
N HIS A 202 -10.83 9.22 -1.77
CA HIS A 202 -10.23 10.47 -1.30
C HIS A 202 -9.06 10.92 -2.19
N LEU A 203 -8.27 9.98 -2.74
CA LEU A 203 -7.15 10.28 -3.63
C LEU A 203 -7.64 10.79 -4.99
N ASP A 204 -8.65 10.13 -5.57
CA ASP A 204 -9.17 10.48 -6.89
C ASP A 204 -9.88 11.85 -6.92
N LYS A 205 -10.31 12.36 -5.76
CA LYS A 205 -10.91 13.70 -5.63
C LYS A 205 -9.91 14.84 -5.49
N ILE A 206 -8.68 14.55 -5.07
CA ILE A 206 -7.65 15.58 -4.92
C ILE A 206 -7.24 16.12 -6.29
N VAL A 207 -7.17 15.25 -7.31
CA VAL A 207 -6.72 15.64 -8.67
C VAL A 207 -7.65 16.68 -9.32
N PRO A 208 -8.98 16.50 -9.42
CA PRO A 208 -9.86 17.53 -9.98
C PRO A 208 -9.86 18.83 -9.17
N THR A 209 -9.68 18.74 -7.85
CA THR A 209 -9.69 19.91 -6.96
C THR A 209 -8.48 20.82 -7.19
N ILE A 210 -7.28 20.24 -7.34
CA ILE A 210 -6.05 21.00 -7.61
C ILE A 210 -6.12 21.68 -8.98
N ILE A 211 -6.67 21.00 -10.00
CA ILE A 211 -6.84 21.58 -11.34
C ILE A 211 -7.81 22.75 -11.29
N GLY A 212 -8.91 22.63 -10.54
CA GLY A 212 -9.88 23.71 -10.34
C GLY A 212 -9.27 24.96 -9.70
N ILE A 213 -8.48 24.80 -8.63
CA ILE A 213 -7.83 25.92 -7.95
C ILE A 213 -6.78 26.59 -8.85
N SER A 214 -5.99 25.79 -9.56
CA SER A 214 -4.95 26.30 -10.48
C SER A 214 -5.54 27.17 -11.60
N LEU A 215 -6.66 26.74 -12.19
CA LEU A 215 -7.36 27.50 -13.23
C LEU A 215 -7.95 28.81 -12.67
N ALA A 216 -8.56 28.78 -11.49
CA ALA A 216 -9.13 29.98 -10.87
C ALA A 216 -8.04 31.04 -10.57
N VAL A 217 -6.90 30.62 -10.02
CA VAL A 217 -5.77 31.51 -9.72
C VAL A 217 -5.20 32.11 -11.02
N MET A 218 -5.05 31.33 -12.08
CA MET A 218 -4.59 31.81 -13.39
C MET A 218 -5.51 32.89 -13.97
N ILE A 219 -6.83 32.71 -13.87
CA ILE A 219 -7.81 33.68 -14.37
C ILE A 219 -7.72 35.00 -13.58
N ILE A 220 -7.64 34.92 -12.25
CA ILE A 220 -7.55 36.11 -11.38
C ILE A 220 -6.29 36.92 -11.70
N LEU A 221 -5.14 36.24 -11.88
CA LEU A 221 -3.88 36.90 -12.26
C LEU A 221 -3.98 37.58 -13.63
N ALA A 222 -4.59 36.92 -14.61
CA ALA A 222 -4.80 37.49 -15.95
C ALA A 222 -5.67 38.76 -15.90
N LEU A 223 -6.73 38.76 -15.09
CA LEU A 223 -7.61 39.92 -14.91
C LEU A 223 -6.87 41.10 -14.27
N ILE A 224 -6.06 40.85 -13.24
CA ILE A 224 -5.25 41.89 -12.59
C ILE A 224 -4.26 42.51 -13.60
N ALA A 225 -3.57 41.67 -14.38
CA ALA A 225 -2.64 42.13 -15.40
C ALA A 225 -3.34 42.97 -16.49
N PHE A 226 -4.53 42.54 -16.91
CA PHE A 226 -5.34 43.25 -17.89
C PHE A 226 -5.76 44.64 -17.38
N ILE A 227 -6.26 44.72 -16.14
CA ILE A 227 -6.70 45.99 -15.52
C ILE A 227 -5.53 46.97 -15.43
N ILE A 228 -4.35 46.52 -15.01
CA ILE A 228 -3.16 47.38 -14.89
C ILE A 228 -2.70 47.88 -16.27
N THR A 229 -2.77 47.03 -17.30
CA THR A 229 -2.38 47.38 -18.68
C THR A 229 -3.38 48.34 -19.31
N SER A 230 -4.68 48.10 -19.11
CA SER A 230 -5.77 48.98 -19.54
C SER A 230 -5.65 50.38 -18.90
N ARG A 231 -5.29 50.46 -17.62
CA ARG A 231 -5.13 51.73 -16.90
C ARG A 231 -3.98 52.61 -17.41
N ARG A 232 -3.00 52.03 -18.12
CA ARG A 232 -1.86 52.76 -18.68
C ARG A 232 -2.09 53.22 -20.13
N ASN A 233 -3.13 52.70 -20.79
CA ASN A 233 -3.44 53.01 -22.19
C ASN A 233 -4.57 54.04 -22.35
N ARG A 234 -4.92 54.73 -21.26
CA ARG A 234 -5.72 55.96 -21.19
C ARG A 234 -4.87 57.02 -20.52
#